data_AF-A0A5B9WST7-F1
#
_entry.id   AF-A0A5B9WST7-F1
#
_cell.length_a   1.000
_cell.length_b   1.000
_cell.length_c   1.000
_cell.angle_alpha   90.00
_cell.angle_beta   90.00
_cell.angle_gamma   90.00
#
_symmetry.space_group_name_H-M   'P 1'
#
loop_
_entity.id
_entity.type
_entity.pdbx_description
1 polymer ?
#
loop_
_entity_poly.entity_id
_entity_poly.type
_entity_poly.pdbx_seq_one_letter_code
_entity_poly.pdbx_strand_id
1 'polypeptide(L)'
;MHFYRSMPLLFGSLLLVAACRKSTKEPDQPPFQHRSLGEAEVKYLKPFSLDINEEGEDEVYFTVGLVNDTEGTHARFYAVSLVSAKILAGEDSVVKLDKGGMLPLVPDYPRQWNSYANFMCELLLPAANPADTTWRGAWVAADRKYLGVQFREGDQEYIGWVSASIDTAGDRMLLHECAWRPLKAGAIRAGDK
;
A
#
# COMPACT_ATOMS: atom_id res chain seq x y z
N MET A 1 84.19 41.72 2.35
CA MET A 1 84.13 40.25 2.14
C MET A 1 83.15 39.70 3.17
N HIS A 2 81.89 39.51 2.80
CA HIS A 2 81.30 38.25 2.30
C HIS A 2 81.14 37.21 3.43
N PHE A 3 80.00 36.56 3.71
CA PHE A 3 78.62 36.54 3.20
C PHE A 3 77.86 35.51 4.10
N TYR A 4 76.59 35.75 4.45
CA TYR A 4 75.50 34.76 4.67
C TYR A 4 75.68 33.67 5.79
N ARG A 5 74.67 33.17 6.50
CA ARG A 5 73.32 32.79 6.04
C ARG A 5 72.39 32.54 7.23
N SER A 6 71.32 33.31 7.30
CA SER A 6 70.09 33.04 8.04
C SER A 6 69.42 31.77 7.48
N MET A 7 68.93 30.87 8.34
CA MET A 7 68.09 29.74 7.94
C MET A 7 66.73 29.86 8.65
N PRO A 8 65.68 30.33 7.95
CA PRO A 8 64.32 30.31 8.47
C PRO A 8 63.74 28.90 8.25
N LEU A 9 63.42 28.20 9.34
CA LEU A 9 62.64 26.97 9.25
C LEU A 9 61.18 27.36 8.97
N LEU A 10 60.72 27.04 7.76
CA LEU A 10 59.34 27.14 7.33
C LEU A 10 58.43 26.37 8.30
N PHE A 11 57.60 27.09 9.05
CA PHE A 11 56.40 26.54 9.64
C PHE A 11 55.37 26.35 8.53
N GLY A 12 55.29 25.13 8.02
CA GLY A 12 54.32 24.72 7.02
C GLY A 12 52.91 24.81 7.58
N SER A 13 52.12 25.69 6.97
CA SER A 13 50.70 25.89 7.19
C SER A 13 49.92 24.59 6.96
N LEU A 14 49.56 23.92 8.05
CA LEU A 14 48.63 22.80 8.05
C LEU A 14 47.22 23.36 7.80
N LEU A 15 46.81 23.45 6.54
CA LEU A 15 45.45 23.79 6.13
C LEU A 15 44.50 22.69 6.62
N LEU A 16 43.89 22.94 7.78
CA LEU A 16 42.77 22.20 8.31
C LEU A 16 41.60 22.33 7.33
N VAL A 17 41.42 21.32 6.50
CA VAL A 17 40.23 21.14 5.67
C VAL A 17 39.08 20.77 6.60
N ALA A 18 38.51 21.76 7.27
CA ALA A 18 37.23 21.63 7.95
C ALA A 18 36.14 21.48 6.87
N ALA A 19 36.05 20.26 6.34
CA ALA A 19 34.93 19.85 5.51
C ALA A 19 33.68 19.88 6.40
N CYS A 20 32.97 21.00 6.37
CA CYS A 20 31.61 21.12 6.87
C CYS A 20 30.79 19.99 6.23
N ARG A 21 30.56 18.92 6.98
CA ARG A 21 29.50 17.96 6.70
C ARG A 21 28.19 18.73 6.85
N LYS A 22 27.76 19.37 5.77
CA LYS A 22 26.41 19.90 5.64
C LYS A 22 25.52 18.67 5.66
N SER A 23 25.02 18.34 6.85
CA SER A 23 23.97 17.34 7.01
C SER A 23 22.80 17.86 6.20
N THR A 24 22.62 17.32 4.99
CA THR A 24 21.43 17.54 4.20
C THR A 24 20.29 17.04 5.06
N LYS A 25 19.58 17.95 5.74
CA LYS A 25 18.28 17.62 6.33
C LYS A 25 17.44 17.15 5.15
N GLU A 26 17.10 15.88 5.17
CA GLU A 26 16.11 15.33 4.26
C GLU A 26 14.86 16.21 4.38
N PRO A 27 14.28 16.68 3.28
CA PRO A 27 13.12 17.55 3.33
C PRO A 27 12.02 16.86 4.15
N ASP A 28 11.42 17.62 5.06
CA ASP A 28 10.37 17.14 5.95
C ASP A 28 9.22 16.58 5.09
N GLN A 29 9.01 15.27 5.16
CA GLN A 29 7.99 14.62 4.37
C GLN A 29 6.62 14.97 4.95
N PRO A 30 5.59 15.24 4.11
CA PRO A 30 4.24 15.42 4.59
C PRO A 30 3.83 14.27 5.52
N PRO A 31 3.21 14.55 6.68
CA PRO A 31 2.77 13.51 7.60
C PRO A 31 1.68 12.65 6.95
N PHE A 32 1.51 11.43 7.47
CA PHE A 32 0.34 10.63 7.11
C PHE A 32 -0.92 11.23 7.70
N GLN A 33 -1.97 11.19 6.91
CA GLN A 33 -3.33 11.19 7.41
C GLN A 33 -3.71 9.73 7.67
N HIS A 34 -4.43 9.47 8.77
CA HIS A 34 -4.77 8.14 9.23
C HIS A 34 -6.15 8.14 9.86
N ARG A 35 -6.93 7.08 9.61
CA ARG A 35 -8.19 6.86 10.32
C ARG A 35 -8.52 5.37 10.48
N SER A 36 -9.29 5.09 11.52
CA SER A 36 -9.88 3.76 11.73
C SER A 36 -11.14 3.59 10.89
N LEU A 37 -11.36 2.37 10.42
CA LEU A 37 -12.58 1.95 9.72
C LEU A 37 -13.54 1.18 10.64
N GLY A 38 -13.25 1.11 11.95
CA GLY A 38 -14.15 0.52 12.93
C GLY A 38 -14.42 -0.97 12.73
N GLU A 39 -13.48 -1.72 12.14
CA GLU A 39 -13.65 -3.14 11.81
C GLU A 39 -14.83 -3.37 10.84
N ALA A 40 -14.92 -2.52 9.81
CA ALA A 40 -16.01 -2.58 8.83
C ALA A 40 -16.06 -3.94 8.14
N GLU A 41 -17.23 -4.59 8.22
CA GLU A 41 -17.45 -5.93 7.69
C GLU A 41 -17.95 -5.88 6.25
N VAL A 42 -17.27 -6.62 5.37
CA VAL A 42 -17.66 -6.88 3.98
C VAL A 42 -17.99 -8.36 3.81
N LYS A 43 -19.21 -8.63 3.35
CA LYS A 43 -19.69 -9.99 3.01
C LYS A 43 -20.67 -9.94 1.84
N TYR A 44 -21.13 -11.10 1.38
CA TYR A 44 -22.13 -11.15 0.32
C TYR A 44 -23.37 -10.31 0.66
N LEU A 45 -23.82 -9.48 -0.30
CA LEU A 45 -24.90 -8.48 -0.15
C LEU A 45 -24.66 -7.38 0.89
N LYS A 46 -23.47 -7.30 1.49
CA LYS A 46 -23.04 -6.23 2.39
C LYS A 46 -21.67 -5.70 1.93
N PRO A 47 -21.64 -4.96 0.82
CA PRO A 47 -20.43 -4.31 0.35
C PRO A 47 -20.07 -3.11 1.25
N PHE A 48 -18.88 -2.56 1.05
CA PHE A 48 -18.43 -1.35 1.72
C PHE A 48 -17.76 -0.41 0.72
N SER A 49 -18.24 0.83 0.64
CA SER A 49 -17.63 1.90 -0.14
C SER A 49 -16.75 2.74 0.78
N LEU A 50 -15.51 3.00 0.36
CA LEU A 50 -14.50 3.70 1.13
C LEU A 50 -14.10 4.99 0.43
N ASP A 51 -14.61 6.10 0.95
CA ASP A 51 -14.06 7.46 0.83
C ASP A 51 -12.87 7.61 1.78
N ILE A 52 -11.65 7.47 1.27
CA ILE A 52 -10.41 7.42 2.04
C ILE A 52 -10.16 8.76 2.74
N ASN A 53 -10.30 9.88 2.02
CA ASN A 53 -9.96 11.21 2.51
C ASN A 53 -11.12 11.97 3.17
N GLU A 54 -12.33 11.40 3.21
CA GLU A 54 -13.54 11.98 3.81
C GLU A 54 -14.06 13.24 3.11
N GLU A 55 -13.81 13.36 1.80
CA GLU A 55 -14.20 14.52 0.98
C GLU A 55 -15.48 14.28 0.15
N GLY A 56 -16.16 13.15 0.37
CA GLY A 56 -17.48 12.85 -0.19
C GLY A 56 -17.46 12.06 -1.51
N GLU A 57 -16.30 11.59 -1.96
CA GLU A 57 -16.15 10.67 -3.10
C GLU A 57 -15.52 9.36 -2.63
N ASP A 58 -16.09 8.21 -3.01
CA ASP A 58 -15.50 6.93 -2.67
C ASP A 58 -14.36 6.55 -3.63
N GLU A 59 -13.19 6.16 -3.10
CA GLU A 59 -12.06 5.67 -3.90
C GLU A 59 -12.09 4.17 -4.12
N VAL A 60 -12.52 3.38 -3.13
CA VAL A 60 -12.44 1.92 -3.19
C VAL A 60 -13.75 1.28 -2.75
N TYR A 61 -14.28 0.41 -3.59
CA TYR A 61 -15.45 -0.39 -3.29
C TYR A 61 -15.07 -1.84 -3.02
N PHE A 62 -15.36 -2.32 -1.83
CA PHE A 62 -15.10 -3.68 -1.39
C PHE A 62 -16.38 -4.51 -1.46
N THR A 63 -16.30 -5.69 -2.08
CA THR A 63 -17.49 -6.51 -2.30
C THR A 63 -17.17 -7.99 -2.41
N VAL A 64 -18.22 -8.81 -2.26
CA VAL A 64 -18.19 -10.25 -2.55
C VAL A 64 -19.17 -10.53 -3.69
N GLY A 65 -18.64 -11.04 -4.81
CA GLY A 65 -19.44 -11.45 -5.98
C GLY A 65 -19.63 -12.96 -6.01
N LEU A 66 -20.83 -13.42 -6.37
CA LEU A 66 -21.07 -14.83 -6.69
C LEU A 66 -20.81 -15.09 -8.16
N VAL A 67 -19.94 -16.04 -8.47
CA VAL A 67 -19.66 -16.51 -9.83
C VAL A 67 -20.00 -17.99 -9.89
N ASN A 68 -20.69 -18.44 -10.93
CA ASN A 68 -20.98 -19.85 -11.14
C ASN A 68 -20.30 -20.30 -12.43
N ASP A 69 -19.50 -21.37 -12.34
CA ASP A 69 -18.82 -21.99 -13.47
C ASP A 69 -18.80 -23.52 -13.32
N THR A 70 -18.00 -24.20 -14.13
CA THR A 70 -17.92 -25.66 -14.14
C THR A 70 -17.38 -26.27 -12.85
N GLU A 71 -16.65 -25.52 -12.03
CA GLU A 71 -16.14 -26.01 -10.74
C GLU A 71 -17.18 -25.87 -9.61
N GLY A 72 -18.15 -24.98 -9.78
CA GLY A 72 -19.22 -24.74 -8.82
C GLY A 72 -19.55 -23.27 -8.66
N THR A 73 -20.06 -22.92 -7.47
CA THR A 73 -20.32 -21.52 -7.12
C THR A 73 -19.15 -20.97 -6.30
N HIS A 74 -18.68 -19.78 -6.64
CA HIS A 74 -17.57 -19.11 -6.00
C HIS A 74 -18.06 -17.82 -5.37
N ALA A 75 -17.78 -17.60 -4.09
CA ALA A 75 -17.88 -16.29 -3.47
C ALA A 75 -16.51 -15.61 -3.54
N ARG A 76 -16.36 -14.69 -4.49
CA ARG A 76 -15.09 -14.00 -4.78
C ARG A 76 -15.04 -12.64 -4.11
N PHE A 77 -13.98 -12.40 -3.35
CA PHE A 77 -13.71 -11.14 -2.67
C PHE A 77 -12.90 -10.23 -3.59
N TYR A 78 -13.35 -8.99 -3.70
CA TYR A 78 -12.77 -7.99 -4.57
C TYR A 78 -12.53 -6.67 -3.85
N ALA A 79 -11.48 -5.98 -4.29
CA ALA A 79 -11.31 -4.55 -4.11
C ALA A 79 -11.41 -3.88 -5.49
N VAL A 80 -12.35 -2.95 -5.63
CA VAL A 80 -12.66 -2.28 -6.89
C VAL A 80 -12.23 -0.83 -6.80
N SER A 81 -11.30 -0.45 -7.66
CA SER A 81 -10.92 0.96 -7.81
C SER A 81 -12.07 1.75 -8.42
N LEU A 82 -12.44 2.87 -7.80
CA LEU A 82 -13.43 3.82 -8.30
C LEU A 82 -12.74 5.02 -8.98
N VAL A 83 -13.54 5.87 -9.61
CA VAL A 83 -13.22 7.05 -10.47
C VAL A 83 -11.75 7.49 -10.52
N SER A 84 -11.18 7.93 -9.39
CA SER A 84 -9.85 8.54 -9.32
C SER A 84 -8.76 7.62 -8.76
N ALA A 85 -9.12 6.40 -8.35
CA ALA A 85 -8.28 5.50 -7.59
C ALA A 85 -7.64 4.38 -8.43
N LYS A 86 -6.55 3.85 -7.89
CA LYS A 86 -5.84 2.68 -8.38
C LYS A 86 -5.42 1.82 -7.21
N ILE A 87 -5.47 0.50 -7.40
CA ILE A 87 -5.02 -0.48 -6.41
C ILE A 87 -3.73 -1.12 -6.92
N LEU A 88 -2.79 -1.36 -6.00
CA LEU A 88 -1.58 -2.11 -6.34
C LEU A 88 -1.93 -3.59 -6.52
N ALA A 89 -1.82 -4.06 -7.75
CA ALA A 89 -2.14 -5.43 -8.13
C ALA A 89 -0.94 -6.13 -8.77
N GLY A 90 -0.90 -7.45 -8.64
CA GLY A 90 -0.01 -8.33 -9.40
C GLY A 90 -0.73 -8.90 -10.62
N GLU A 91 -0.28 -10.07 -11.08
CA GLU A 91 -0.83 -10.76 -12.24
C GLU A 91 -2.30 -11.13 -12.05
N ASP A 92 -2.62 -11.80 -10.92
CA ASP A 92 -3.95 -12.37 -10.70
C ASP A 92 -4.71 -11.79 -9.49
N SER A 93 -4.07 -10.93 -8.68
CA SER A 93 -4.63 -10.51 -7.39
C SER A 93 -4.12 -9.14 -6.95
N VAL A 94 -4.87 -8.49 -6.06
CA VAL A 94 -4.37 -7.41 -5.21
C VAL A 94 -3.10 -7.87 -4.51
N VAL A 95 -2.05 -7.03 -4.52
CA VAL A 95 -0.81 -7.32 -3.81
C VAL A 95 -1.07 -7.32 -2.31
N LYS A 96 -0.82 -8.45 -1.65
CA LYS A 96 -0.93 -8.61 -0.20
C LYS A 96 0.39 -8.21 0.46
N LEU A 97 0.42 -7.04 1.10
CA LEU A 97 1.61 -6.56 1.80
C LEU A 97 1.53 -6.89 3.29
N ASP A 98 2.68 -7.26 3.85
CA ASP A 98 2.91 -7.23 5.29
C ASP A 98 3.18 -5.80 5.76
N LYS A 99 3.06 -5.57 7.07
CA LYS A 99 3.50 -4.31 7.68
C LYS A 99 4.98 -4.05 7.36
N GLY A 100 5.30 -2.82 6.98
CA GLY A 100 6.62 -2.41 6.53
C GLY A 100 6.90 -2.70 5.04
N GLY A 101 6.01 -3.41 4.36
CA GLY A 101 6.10 -3.72 2.93
C GLY A 101 6.08 -2.46 2.07
N MET A 102 6.93 -2.41 1.04
CA MET A 102 7.10 -1.22 0.21
C MET A 102 5.92 -1.02 -0.75
N LEU A 103 5.41 0.20 -0.79
CA LEU A 103 4.44 0.72 -1.76
C LEU A 103 5.18 1.67 -2.72
N PRO A 104 5.61 1.17 -3.89
CA PRO A 104 6.41 1.95 -4.82
C PRO A 104 5.55 2.96 -5.59
N LEU A 105 6.14 4.10 -5.96
CA LEU A 105 5.50 5.03 -6.90
C LEU A 105 5.31 4.38 -8.27
N VAL A 106 6.36 3.71 -8.75
CA VAL A 106 6.39 2.95 -10.00
C VAL A 106 6.70 1.49 -9.64
N PRO A 107 5.72 0.59 -9.73
CA PRO A 107 5.92 -0.81 -9.39
C PRO A 107 6.70 -1.55 -10.47
N ASP A 108 7.53 -2.51 -10.03
CA ASP A 108 8.20 -3.45 -10.94
C ASP A 108 7.22 -4.52 -11.44
N TYR A 109 7.36 -4.94 -12.70
CA TYR A 109 6.62 -6.06 -13.28
C TYR A 109 6.77 -7.33 -12.42
N PRO A 110 5.70 -8.11 -12.17
CA PRO A 110 4.36 -8.02 -12.77
C PRO A 110 3.38 -7.09 -12.03
N ARG A 111 3.86 -6.26 -11.08
CA ARG A 111 2.98 -5.37 -10.32
C ARG A 111 2.66 -4.10 -11.09
N GLN A 112 1.44 -3.60 -10.90
CA GLN A 112 0.95 -2.38 -11.53
C GLN A 112 -0.14 -1.71 -10.70
N TRP A 113 -0.32 -0.41 -10.92
CA TRP A 113 -1.44 0.36 -10.36
C TRP A 113 -2.64 0.25 -11.29
N ASN A 114 -3.65 -0.51 -10.88
CA ASN A 114 -4.82 -0.86 -11.69
C ASN A 114 -6.09 -0.09 -11.29
N SER A 115 -6.85 0.37 -12.29
CA SER A 115 -8.09 1.13 -12.11
C SER A 115 -9.36 0.29 -12.39
N TYR A 116 -9.34 -1.00 -12.05
CA TYR A 116 -10.45 -1.93 -12.24
C TYR A 116 -10.63 -2.85 -11.02
N ALA A 117 -11.61 -3.77 -11.08
CA ALA A 117 -11.84 -4.75 -10.03
C ALA A 117 -10.67 -5.73 -9.93
N ASN A 118 -10.06 -5.84 -8.75
CA ASN A 118 -8.95 -6.76 -8.50
C ASN A 118 -9.38 -7.85 -7.52
N PHE A 119 -9.11 -9.10 -7.90
CA PHE A 119 -9.38 -10.28 -7.09
C PHE A 119 -8.50 -10.32 -5.83
N MET A 120 -9.01 -10.87 -4.73
CA MET A 120 -8.24 -11.06 -3.49
C MET A 120 -8.16 -12.55 -3.11
N CYS A 121 -9.33 -13.16 -2.95
CA CYS A 121 -9.50 -14.57 -2.61
C CYS A 121 -10.93 -15.01 -2.92
N GLU A 122 -11.19 -16.31 -2.85
CA GLU A 122 -12.52 -16.88 -3.02
C GLU A 122 -12.79 -18.03 -2.07
N LEU A 123 -14.08 -18.25 -1.83
CA LEU A 123 -14.65 -19.46 -1.27
C LEU A 123 -15.32 -20.25 -2.41
N LEU A 124 -14.75 -21.39 -2.77
CA LEU A 124 -15.38 -22.32 -3.71
C LEU A 124 -16.37 -23.22 -2.96
N LEU A 125 -17.62 -23.24 -3.41
CA LEU A 125 -18.69 -24.15 -3.04
C LEU A 125 -18.87 -25.17 -4.19
N PRO A 126 -18.28 -26.38 -4.09
CA PRO A 126 -18.28 -27.33 -5.20
C PRO A 126 -19.68 -27.82 -5.55
N ALA A 127 -19.94 -28.03 -6.84
CA ALA A 127 -21.24 -28.52 -7.32
C ALA A 127 -21.58 -29.94 -6.82
N ALA A 128 -20.57 -30.81 -6.67
CA ALA A 128 -20.76 -32.21 -6.31
C ALA A 128 -21.04 -32.42 -4.81
N ASN A 129 -20.45 -31.60 -3.94
CA ASN A 129 -20.60 -31.71 -2.49
C ASN A 129 -20.36 -30.34 -1.81
N PRO A 130 -21.41 -29.68 -1.31
CA PRO A 130 -21.29 -28.42 -0.58
C PRO A 130 -20.49 -28.48 0.71
N ALA A 131 -20.18 -29.68 1.24
CA ALA A 131 -19.33 -29.83 2.43
C ALA A 131 -17.82 -29.70 2.12
N ASP A 132 -17.42 -29.75 0.84
CA ASP A 132 -16.02 -29.69 0.40
C ASP A 132 -15.56 -28.26 0.09
N THR A 133 -16.15 -27.28 0.77
CA THR A 133 -15.87 -25.87 0.56
C THR A 133 -14.40 -25.55 0.77
N THR A 134 -13.79 -24.84 -0.18
CA THR A 134 -12.35 -24.56 -0.16
C THR A 134 -12.06 -23.08 -0.40
N TRP A 135 -11.21 -22.49 0.45
CA TRP A 135 -10.70 -21.14 0.26
C TRP A 135 -9.48 -21.13 -0.67
N ARG A 136 -9.42 -20.18 -1.61
CA ARG A 136 -8.33 -20.03 -2.59
C ARG A 136 -7.92 -18.56 -2.76
N GLY A 137 -6.69 -18.33 -3.22
CA GLY A 137 -6.16 -16.99 -3.53
C GLY A 137 -5.16 -16.44 -2.51
N ALA A 138 -4.54 -15.32 -2.85
CA ALA A 138 -3.43 -14.78 -2.07
C ALA A 138 -3.86 -14.28 -0.69
N TRP A 139 -5.11 -13.85 -0.52
CA TRP A 139 -5.63 -13.25 0.71
C TRP A 139 -6.30 -14.24 1.68
N VAL A 140 -6.29 -15.54 1.38
CA VAL A 140 -6.86 -16.55 2.31
C VAL A 140 -6.22 -16.44 3.69
N ALA A 141 -7.07 -16.35 4.72
CA ALA A 141 -6.68 -16.19 6.12
C ALA A 141 -5.68 -15.03 6.34
N ALA A 142 -5.75 -13.98 5.53
CA ALA A 142 -5.00 -12.76 5.78
C ALA A 142 -5.40 -12.17 7.14
N ASP A 143 -4.42 -11.92 7.99
CA ASP A 143 -4.59 -11.20 9.25
C ASP A 143 -3.81 -9.88 9.17
N ARG A 144 -4.56 -8.77 9.26
CA ARG A 144 -4.09 -7.38 9.16
C ARG A 144 -3.03 -7.17 8.09
N LYS A 145 -3.37 -7.56 6.86
CA LYS A 145 -2.56 -7.30 5.67
C LYS A 145 -2.97 -6.00 5.02
N TYR A 146 -2.14 -5.51 4.11
CA TYR A 146 -2.29 -4.19 3.54
C TYR A 146 -2.36 -4.29 2.02
N LEU A 147 -3.31 -3.56 1.44
CA LEU A 147 -3.35 -3.31 0.00
C LEU A 147 -2.95 -1.86 -0.26
N GLY A 148 -2.25 -1.64 -1.37
CA GLY A 148 -1.84 -0.31 -1.80
C GLY A 148 -2.94 0.41 -2.54
N VAL A 149 -3.07 1.71 -2.29
CA VAL A 149 -3.97 2.60 -3.01
C VAL A 149 -3.25 3.86 -3.48
N GLN A 150 -3.57 4.31 -4.68
CA GLN A 150 -3.31 5.66 -5.17
C GLN A 150 -4.65 6.28 -5.54
N PHE A 151 -4.82 7.57 -5.31
CA PHE A 151 -6.02 8.28 -5.72
C PHE A 151 -5.73 9.75 -5.97
N ARG A 152 -6.69 10.47 -6.54
CA ARG A 152 -6.55 11.87 -6.90
C ARG A 152 -7.74 12.69 -6.42
N GLU A 153 -7.43 13.84 -5.84
CA GLU A 153 -8.39 14.87 -5.44
C GLU A 153 -8.05 16.16 -6.18
N GLY A 154 -8.89 16.56 -7.13
CA GLY A 154 -8.55 17.64 -8.07
C GLY A 154 -7.24 17.38 -8.82
N ASP A 155 -6.23 18.21 -8.58
CA ASP A 155 -4.88 18.11 -9.17
C ASP A 155 -3.85 17.44 -8.26
N GLN A 156 -4.22 17.04 -7.04
CA GLN A 156 -3.31 16.43 -6.07
C GLN A 156 -3.47 14.91 -6.06
N GLU A 157 -2.37 14.20 -6.28
CA GLU A 157 -2.31 12.75 -6.15
C GLU A 157 -1.85 12.34 -4.75
N TYR A 158 -2.38 11.22 -4.27
CA TYR A 158 -2.09 10.61 -2.98
C TYR A 158 -1.67 9.15 -3.14
N ILE A 159 -0.94 8.66 -2.16
CA ILE A 159 -0.61 7.24 -1.99
C ILE A 159 -0.90 6.83 -0.56
N GLY A 160 -1.41 5.62 -0.40
CA GLY A 160 -1.82 5.10 0.88
C GLY A 160 -1.91 3.60 0.91
N TRP A 161 -2.46 3.11 2.02
CA TRP A 161 -2.79 1.72 2.23
C TRP A 161 -4.12 1.57 2.95
N VAL A 162 -4.78 0.43 2.73
CA VAL A 162 -5.94 -0.02 3.51
C VAL A 162 -5.58 -1.35 4.16
N SER A 163 -5.82 -1.48 5.46
CA SER A 163 -5.59 -2.71 6.20
C SER A 163 -6.85 -3.57 6.23
N ALA A 164 -6.70 -4.85 5.91
CA ALA A 164 -7.80 -5.80 5.88
C ALA A 164 -7.40 -7.20 6.38
N SER A 165 -8.39 -7.95 6.85
CA SER A 165 -8.31 -9.38 7.18
C SER A 165 -9.39 -10.17 6.47
N ILE A 166 -9.14 -11.47 6.26
CA ILE A 166 -10.13 -12.44 5.76
C ILE A 166 -10.44 -13.43 6.89
N ASP A 167 -11.64 -13.32 7.44
CA ASP A 167 -12.20 -14.25 8.42
C ASP A 167 -12.88 -15.40 7.67
N THR A 168 -12.12 -16.48 7.50
CA THR A 168 -12.56 -17.70 6.79
C THR A 168 -13.60 -18.51 7.57
N ALA A 169 -13.76 -18.28 8.87
CA ALA A 169 -14.79 -18.94 9.68
C ALA A 169 -16.13 -18.19 9.61
N GLY A 170 -16.07 -16.85 9.44
CA GLY A 170 -17.22 -15.98 9.29
C GLY A 170 -17.57 -15.60 7.85
N ASP A 171 -16.90 -16.19 6.85
CA ASP A 171 -17.04 -15.91 5.41
C ASP A 171 -17.09 -14.41 5.07
N ARG A 172 -16.14 -13.65 5.65
CA ARG A 172 -16.14 -12.19 5.55
C ARG A 172 -14.74 -11.60 5.48
N MET A 173 -14.68 -10.38 4.97
CA MET A 173 -13.53 -9.51 5.05
C MET A 173 -13.79 -8.43 6.10
N LEU A 174 -12.75 -8.07 6.85
CA LEU A 174 -12.78 -6.99 7.84
C LEU A 174 -11.81 -5.91 7.39
N LEU A 175 -12.27 -4.65 7.35
CA LEU A 175 -11.44 -3.48 7.06
C LEU A 175 -11.14 -2.76 8.38
N HIS A 176 -9.86 -2.49 8.65
CA HIS A 176 -9.44 -2.03 9.98
C HIS A 176 -9.15 -0.54 10.06
N GLU A 177 -8.29 -0.06 9.17
CA GLU A 177 -7.75 1.30 9.15
C GLU A 177 -7.17 1.60 7.76
N CYS A 178 -7.03 2.88 7.45
CA CYS A 178 -6.31 3.35 6.28
C CYS A 178 -5.39 4.52 6.64
N ALA A 179 -4.35 4.72 5.85
CA ALA A 179 -3.52 5.91 5.91
C ALA A 179 -3.07 6.33 4.52
N TRP A 180 -2.90 7.62 4.30
CA TRP A 180 -2.50 8.21 3.03
C TRP A 180 -1.69 9.48 3.24
N ARG A 181 -0.97 9.88 2.19
CA ARG A 181 -0.26 11.16 2.13
C ARG A 181 -0.05 11.57 0.67
N PRO A 182 0.30 12.83 0.39
CA PRO A 182 0.58 13.27 -0.97
C PRO A 182 1.64 12.41 -1.67
N LEU A 183 1.39 12.02 -2.92
CA LEU A 183 2.28 11.16 -3.72
C LEU A 183 3.70 11.74 -3.85
N LYS A 184 3.82 13.08 -3.86
CA LYS A 184 5.11 13.81 -3.88
C LYS A 184 6.03 13.51 -2.68
N ALA A 185 5.50 12.91 -1.61
CA ALA A 185 6.28 12.45 -0.47
C ALA A 185 7.13 11.21 -0.77
N GLY A 186 6.93 10.57 -1.94
CA GLY A 186 7.67 9.39 -2.35
C GLY A 186 6.97 8.08 -2.01
N ALA A 187 7.67 6.98 -2.27
CA ALA A 187 7.23 5.64 -1.88
C ALA A 187 6.98 5.58 -0.36
N ILE A 188 6.05 4.70 0.05
CA ILE A 188 5.67 4.53 1.46
C ILE A 188 5.82 3.08 1.90
N ARG A 189 5.72 2.83 3.20
CA ARG A 189 5.58 1.45 3.70
C ARG A 189 4.16 1.24 4.23
N ALA A 190 3.66 0.04 4.00
CA ALA A 190 2.37 -0.41 4.51
C ALA A 190 2.36 -0.40 6.06
N GLY A 191 1.31 0.18 6.64
CA GLY A 191 1.15 0.25 8.09
C GLY A 191 1.91 1.39 8.78
N ASP A 192 2.62 2.24 8.04
CA ASP A 192 3.16 3.52 8.54
C ASP A 192 2.01 4.53 8.69
N LYS A 193 2.01 5.28 9.79
CA LYS A 193 1.06 6.35 10.13
C LYS A 193 1.71 7.40 11.00
#